data_AF-A0A1I7FZW6-F1
#
_entry.id   AF-A0A1I7FZW6-F1
#
_cell.length_a   1.000
_cell.length_b   1.000
_cell.length_c   1.000
_cell.angle_alpha   90.00
_cell.angle_beta   90.00
_cell.angle_gamma   90.00
#
_symmetry.space_group_name_H-M   'P 1'
#
loop_
_entity.id
_entity.type
_entity.pdbx_description
1 polymer ?
#
loop_
_entity_poly.entity_id
_entity_poly.type
_entity_poly.pdbx_seq_one_letter_code
_entity_poly.pdbx_strand_id
1 'polypeptide(L)'
;MGIQYIQSYYEYDDLDEKAKDYWIFGSDNSGNPICIDSSDNDKLVLLDHEQGFEFMENMNKIISELASSLLLFRDFIEKINNEFGEDGFFESMFTEKHLTELENKFKTLNPNYYLESSFWDTEIENLRAEIE
;
A
#
# COMPACT_ATOMS: atom_id res chain seq x y z
N MET A 1 8.01 -17.78 -2.72
CA MET A 1 6.83 -16.90 -2.68
C MET A 1 5.88 -17.41 -3.75
N GLY A 2 4.78 -18.06 -3.35
CA GLY A 2 3.78 -18.59 -4.28
C GLY A 2 2.50 -17.79 -4.10
N ILE A 3 1.83 -17.43 -5.19
CA ILE A 3 0.52 -16.79 -5.14
C ILE A 3 -0.47 -17.87 -4.64
N GLN A 4 -1.20 -17.58 -3.57
CA GLN A 4 -2.15 -18.49 -2.94
C GLN A 4 -3.48 -17.78 -2.74
N TYR A 5 -4.58 -18.52 -2.79
CA TYR A 5 -5.90 -17.99 -2.46
C TYR A 5 -6.02 -17.80 -0.93
N ILE A 6 -6.82 -16.83 -0.49
CA ILE A 6 -7.16 -16.67 0.94
C ILE A 6 -7.63 -17.99 1.54
N GLN A 7 -8.49 -18.71 0.82
CA GLN A 7 -9.04 -19.99 1.24
C GLN A 7 -7.98 -21.10 1.44
N SER A 8 -6.82 -20.99 0.80
CA SER A 8 -5.71 -21.93 0.99
C SER A 8 -4.68 -21.48 2.03
N TYR A 9 -4.63 -20.18 2.33
CA TYR A 9 -3.65 -19.60 3.25
C TYR A 9 -4.17 -19.53 4.68
N TYR A 10 -5.46 -19.24 4.85
CA TYR A 10 -6.13 -19.24 6.15
C TYR A 10 -7.01 -20.49 6.27
N GLU A 11 -6.73 -21.34 7.27
CA GLU A 11 -7.53 -22.54 7.60
C GLU A 11 -8.81 -22.16 8.36
N TYR A 12 -9.67 -21.32 7.76
CA TYR A 12 -10.98 -20.99 8.29
C TYR A 12 -12.06 -21.80 7.57
N ASP A 13 -12.84 -22.56 8.34
CA ASP A 13 -13.91 -23.43 7.81
C ASP A 13 -15.11 -22.64 7.23
N ASP A 14 -15.27 -21.35 7.61
CA ASP A 14 -16.42 -20.50 7.30
C ASP A 14 -16.03 -19.19 6.56
N LEU A 15 -15.13 -19.26 5.58
CA LEU A 15 -14.83 -18.09 4.72
C LEU A 15 -15.99 -17.77 3.76
N ASP A 16 -16.29 -16.48 3.60
CA ASP A 16 -17.21 -16.01 2.56
C ASP A 16 -16.75 -16.52 1.18
N GLU A 17 -17.70 -16.90 0.30
CA GLU A 17 -17.37 -17.39 -1.03
C GLU A 17 -16.52 -16.40 -1.84
N LYS A 18 -16.65 -15.09 -1.59
CA LYS A 18 -15.82 -14.04 -2.21
C LYS A 18 -14.33 -14.20 -1.91
N ALA A 19 -13.96 -14.88 -0.82
CA ALA A 19 -12.55 -15.14 -0.49
C ALA A 19 -11.81 -15.94 -1.59
N LYS A 20 -12.54 -16.64 -2.46
CA LYS A 20 -12.02 -17.39 -3.61
C LYS A 20 -11.49 -16.48 -4.72
N ASP A 21 -11.96 -15.24 -4.80
CA ASP A 21 -11.59 -14.31 -5.87
C ASP A 21 -10.34 -13.49 -5.53
N TYR A 22 -9.84 -13.59 -4.29
CA TYR A 22 -8.67 -12.89 -3.80
C TYR A 22 -7.41 -13.76 -3.81
N TRP A 23 -6.37 -13.25 -4.47
CA TRP A 23 -5.05 -13.88 -4.53
C TRP A 23 -4.06 -13.13 -3.63
N ILE A 24 -3.59 -13.77 -2.58
CA ILE A 24 -2.62 -13.19 -1.65
C ILE A 24 -1.24 -13.16 -2.30
N PHE A 25 -0.57 -12.01 -2.16
CA PHE A 25 0.85 -11.89 -2.51
C PHE A 25 1.68 -11.15 -1.44
N GLY A 26 1.06 -10.66 -0.36
CA GLY A 26 1.75 -10.04 0.77
C GLY A 26 0.84 -9.82 1.98
N SER A 27 1.36 -9.17 3.01
CA SER A 27 0.61 -8.72 4.19
C SER A 27 1.22 -7.45 4.77
N ASP A 28 0.45 -6.74 5.60
CA ASP A 28 0.86 -5.52 6.30
C ASP A 28 1.65 -5.76 7.60
N ASN A 29 2.13 -7.00 7.83
CA ASN A 29 2.71 -7.48 9.10
C ASN A 29 1.80 -7.45 10.34
N SER A 30 0.55 -6.98 10.24
CA SER A 30 -0.49 -7.11 11.26
C SER A 30 -1.41 -8.31 11.01
N GLY A 31 -1.17 -9.05 9.92
CA GLY A 31 -1.96 -10.21 9.52
C GLY A 31 -3.00 -9.91 8.44
N ASN A 32 -3.15 -8.65 8.03
CA ASN A 32 -4.07 -8.25 6.98
C ASN A 32 -3.45 -8.56 5.60
N PRO A 33 -4.12 -9.37 4.75
CA PRO A 33 -3.53 -9.78 3.48
C PRO A 33 -3.66 -8.66 2.43
N ILE A 34 -2.58 -8.50 1.67
CA ILE A 34 -2.57 -7.72 0.43
C ILE A 34 -2.88 -8.67 -0.72
N CYS A 35 -3.97 -8.38 -1.43
CA CYS A 35 -4.57 -9.28 -2.41
C CYS A 35 -4.71 -8.66 -3.79
N ILE A 36 -4.75 -9.50 -4.81
CA ILE A 36 -5.30 -9.18 -6.14
C ILE A 36 -6.75 -9.63 -6.15
N ASP A 37 -7.68 -8.71 -6.41
CA ASP A 37 -9.10 -9.00 -6.59
C ASP A 37 -9.38 -9.36 -8.06
N SER A 38 -9.44 -10.65 -8.35
CA SER A 38 -9.68 -11.15 -9.71
C SER A 38 -11.13 -10.95 -10.18
N SER A 39 -12.05 -10.57 -9.28
CA SER A 39 -13.42 -10.22 -9.63
C SER A 39 -13.58 -8.78 -10.12
N ASP A 40 -12.62 -7.91 -9.81
CA ASP A 40 -12.64 -6.48 -10.15
C ASP A 40 -11.33 -6.01 -10.81
N ASN A 41 -11.12 -6.45 -12.05
CA ASN A 41 -10.01 -6.03 -12.93
C ASN A 41 -8.61 -6.18 -12.32
N ASP A 42 -8.39 -7.20 -11.48
CA ASP A 42 -7.12 -7.51 -10.83
C ASP A 42 -6.56 -6.33 -10.00
N LYS A 43 -7.44 -5.51 -9.42
CA LYS A 43 -7.04 -4.42 -8.52
C LYS A 43 -6.36 -4.97 -7.27
N LEU A 44 -5.45 -4.18 -6.72
CA LEU A 44 -4.71 -4.53 -5.51
C LEU A 44 -5.42 -3.92 -4.30
N VAL A 45 -5.75 -4.75 -3.32
CA VAL A 45 -6.54 -4.38 -2.14
C VAL A 45 -5.89 -4.87 -0.86
N LEU A 46 -6.17 -4.16 0.23
CA LEU A 46 -5.90 -4.60 1.60
C LEU A 46 -7.23 -5.03 2.25
N LEU A 47 -7.23 -6.18 2.91
CA LEU A 47 -8.42 -6.76 3.56
C LEU A 47 -8.20 -6.94 5.06
N ASP A 48 -9.24 -6.75 5.86
CA ASP A 48 -9.19 -6.91 7.32
C ASP A 48 -9.35 -8.38 7.71
N HIS A 49 -8.28 -9.01 8.21
CA HIS A 49 -8.33 -10.42 8.56
C HIS A 49 -9.16 -10.71 9.83
N GLU A 50 -9.35 -9.73 10.71
CA GLU A 50 -10.15 -9.86 11.93
C GLU A 50 -11.65 -9.69 11.65
N GLN A 51 -11.99 -8.96 10.59
CA GLN A 51 -13.37 -8.73 10.13
C GLN A 51 -13.73 -9.57 8.89
N GLY A 52 -13.26 -10.82 8.84
CA GLY A 52 -13.70 -11.76 7.80
C GLY A 52 -13.28 -11.37 6.38
N PHE A 53 -12.14 -10.70 6.23
CA PHE A 53 -11.60 -10.21 4.96
C PHE A 53 -12.45 -9.12 4.30
N GLU A 54 -13.09 -8.28 5.12
CA GLU A 54 -13.74 -7.06 4.63
C GLU A 54 -12.71 -6.11 3.98
N PHE A 55 -13.18 -5.40 2.95
CA PHE A 55 -12.34 -4.44 2.22
C PHE A 55 -11.92 -3.28 3.13
N MET A 56 -10.61 -3.04 3.24
CA MET A 56 -10.07 -1.87 3.95
C MET A 56 -9.74 -0.76 2.98
N GLU A 57 -8.83 -1.03 2.04
CA GLU A 57 -8.22 0.00 1.21
C GLU A 57 -7.89 -0.51 -0.20
N ASN A 58 -7.95 0.41 -1.17
CA ASN A 58 -7.36 0.21 -2.49
C ASN A 58 -5.87 0.56 -2.40
N MET A 59 -5.00 -0.37 -2.76
CA MET A 59 -3.56 -0.18 -2.80
C MET A 59 -3.16 0.49 -4.11
N ASN A 60 -3.39 -0.19 -5.23
CA ASN A 60 -3.06 0.25 -6.58
C ASN A 60 -3.96 -0.47 -7.58
N LYS A 61 -4.12 0.07 -8.78
CA LYS A 61 -4.98 -0.56 -9.79
C LYS A 61 -4.36 -1.79 -10.42
N ILE A 62 -3.04 -1.78 -10.61
CA ILE A 62 -2.27 -2.86 -11.25
C ILE A 62 -0.89 -3.01 -10.63
N ILE A 63 -0.29 -4.19 -10.78
CA ILE A 63 1.03 -4.54 -10.22
C ILE A 63 2.14 -3.57 -10.65
N SER A 64 2.14 -3.10 -11.90
CA SER A 64 3.16 -2.17 -12.37
C SER A 64 3.09 -0.79 -11.70
N GLU A 65 1.88 -0.36 -11.33
CA GLU A 65 1.70 0.87 -10.55
C GLU A 65 2.21 0.67 -9.14
N LEU A 66 1.88 -0.44 -8.48
CA LEU A 66 2.42 -0.77 -7.16
C LEU A 66 3.95 -0.80 -7.17
N ALA A 67 4.57 -1.46 -8.14
CA ALA A 67 6.01 -1.49 -8.27
C ALA A 67 6.61 -0.08 -8.40
N SER A 68 5.97 0.78 -9.18
CA SER A 68 6.41 2.17 -9.37
C SER A 68 6.21 3.00 -8.09
N SER A 69 5.08 2.83 -7.38
CA SER A 69 4.80 3.47 -6.10
C SER A 69 5.82 3.10 -5.03
N LEU A 70 6.17 1.82 -4.92
CA LEU A 70 7.18 1.34 -3.98
C LEU A 70 8.56 1.93 -4.27
N LEU A 71 8.94 2.06 -5.54
CA LEU A 71 10.20 2.69 -5.94
C LEU A 71 10.20 4.19 -5.58
N LEU A 72 9.10 4.90 -5.83
CA LEU A 72 8.98 6.31 -5.45
C LEU A 72 9.13 6.52 -3.95
N PHE A 73 8.50 5.66 -3.15
CA PHE A 73 8.57 5.74 -1.69
C PHE A 73 9.97 5.39 -1.17
N ARG A 74 10.60 4.33 -1.70
CA ARG A 74 12.00 4.00 -1.39
C ARG A 74 12.93 5.17 -1.70
N ASP A 75 12.81 5.76 -2.89
CA ASP A 75 13.66 6.87 -3.32
C ASP A 75 13.45 8.12 -2.44
N PHE A 76 12.25 8.31 -1.91
CA PHE A 76 11.96 9.34 -0.92
C PHE A 76 12.72 9.06 0.38
N ILE A 77 12.62 7.87 0.97
CA ILE A 77 13.37 7.49 2.19
C ILE A 77 14.87 7.68 1.97
N GLU A 78 15.42 7.15 0.87
CA GLU A 78 16.84 7.30 0.54
C GLU A 78 17.25 8.76 0.42
N LYS A 79 16.40 9.61 -0.19
CA LYS A 79 16.66 11.04 -0.28
C LYS A 79 16.77 11.68 1.10
N ILE A 80 15.80 11.42 1.98
CA ILE A 80 15.79 11.98 3.34
C ILE A 80 17.01 11.51 4.13
N ASN A 81 17.33 10.22 4.07
CA ASN A 81 18.47 9.67 4.79
C ASN A 81 19.81 10.22 4.26
N ASN A 82 19.94 10.44 2.96
CA ASN A 82 21.14 11.06 2.40
C ASN A 82 21.30 12.53 2.82
N GLU A 83 20.21 13.24 3.09
CA GLU A 83 20.24 14.66 3.47
C GLU A 83 20.44 14.86 4.98
N PHE A 84 19.83 14.01 5.82
CA PHE A 84 19.78 14.20 7.28
C PHE A 84 20.52 13.13 8.09
N GLY A 85 21.07 12.09 7.44
CA GLY A 85 21.76 10.97 8.10
C GLY A 85 21.00 9.64 7.95
N GLU A 86 21.64 8.52 8.26
CA GLU A 86 21.12 7.16 8.02
C GLU A 86 19.69 6.94 8.53
N ASP A 87 19.33 7.58 9.64
CA ASP A 87 18.02 7.49 10.29
C ASP A 87 17.12 8.72 10.03
N GLY A 88 17.47 9.60 9.09
CA GLY A 88 16.79 10.88 8.88
C GLY A 88 15.27 10.75 8.61
N PHE A 89 14.86 9.73 7.87
CA PHE A 89 13.44 9.42 7.68
C PHE A 89 12.78 8.94 8.97
N PHE A 90 13.45 8.07 9.73
CA PHE A 90 12.94 7.52 10.99
C PHE A 90 12.83 8.59 12.08
N GLU A 91 13.69 9.60 12.04
CA GLU A 91 13.63 10.78 12.91
C GLU A 91 12.67 11.88 12.38
N SER A 92 11.86 11.57 11.37
CA SER A 92 10.90 12.49 10.74
C SER A 92 11.51 13.82 10.29
N MET A 93 12.78 13.81 9.86
CA MET A 93 13.52 15.02 9.44
C MET A 93 13.09 15.57 8.08
N PHE A 94 12.11 14.94 7.43
CA PHE A 94 11.56 15.42 6.17
C PHE A 94 10.73 16.69 6.36
N THR A 95 10.51 17.42 5.28
CA THR A 95 9.83 18.73 5.31
C THR A 95 8.62 18.70 4.38
N GLU A 96 7.73 19.68 4.52
CA GLU A 96 6.61 19.89 3.59
C GLU A 96 7.05 19.95 2.13
N LYS A 97 8.25 20.49 1.87
CA LYS A 97 8.84 20.51 0.53
C LYS A 97 9.12 19.09 0.03
N HIS A 98 9.70 18.23 0.87
CA HIS A 98 9.96 16.84 0.51
C HIS A 98 8.68 16.07 0.23
N LEU A 99 7.66 16.27 1.06
CA LEU A 99 6.36 15.62 0.89
C LEU A 99 5.65 16.08 -0.38
N THR A 100 5.64 17.40 -0.64
CA THR A 100 5.08 17.97 -1.88
C THR A 100 5.77 17.42 -3.12
N GLU A 101 7.09 17.22 -3.08
CA GLU A 101 7.83 16.60 -4.19
C GLU A 101 7.43 15.14 -4.40
N LEU A 102 7.24 14.37 -3.32
CA LEU A 102 6.77 12.98 -3.38
C LEU A 102 5.36 12.89 -3.99
N GLU A 103 4.43 13.71 -3.50
CA GLU A 103 3.07 13.78 -4.04
C GLU A 103 3.05 14.10 -5.54
N ASN A 104 3.86 15.05 -5.99
CA ASN A 104 3.94 15.41 -7.40
C ASN A 104 4.45 14.25 -8.27
N LYS A 105 5.38 13.43 -7.74
CA LYS A 105 5.81 12.21 -8.43
C LYS A 105 4.69 11.18 -8.51
N PHE A 106 3.90 11.00 -7.46
CA PHE A 106 2.72 10.13 -7.49
C PHE A 106 1.66 10.61 -8.49
N LYS A 107 1.34 11.92 -8.51
CA LYS A 107 0.44 12.54 -9.50
C LYS A 107 0.93 12.38 -10.94
N THR A 108 2.25 12.37 -11.14
CA THR A 108 2.86 12.14 -12.46
C THR A 108 2.74 10.68 -12.88
N LEU A 109 2.88 9.74 -11.94
CA LEU A 109 2.71 8.31 -12.20
C LEU A 109 1.26 7.96 -12.55
N ASN A 110 0.31 8.47 -11.75
CA ASN A 110 -1.12 8.30 -11.98
C ASN A 110 -1.86 9.61 -11.60
N PRO A 111 -2.42 10.36 -12.56
CA PRO A 111 -3.17 11.58 -12.27
C PRO A 111 -4.39 11.38 -11.35
N ASN A 112 -4.96 10.17 -11.34
CA ASN A 112 -6.11 9.80 -10.52
C ASN A 112 -5.70 9.07 -9.23
N TYR A 113 -4.44 9.16 -8.83
CA TYR A 113 -3.90 8.42 -7.68
C TYR A 113 -4.76 8.53 -6.42
N TYR A 114 -5.17 9.75 -6.04
CA TYR A 114 -6.00 10.03 -4.86
C TYR A 114 -7.45 9.55 -4.97
N LEU A 115 -7.90 9.16 -6.18
CA LEU A 115 -9.21 8.57 -6.40
C LEU A 115 -9.13 7.04 -6.46
N GLU A 116 -7.98 6.50 -6.89
CA GLU A 116 -7.79 5.08 -7.19
C GLU A 116 -7.04 4.32 -6.08
N SER A 117 -6.31 5.01 -5.21
CA SER A 117 -5.60 4.43 -4.06
C SER A 117 -5.95 5.19 -2.79
N SER A 118 -6.63 4.52 -1.85
CA SER A 118 -6.86 5.07 -0.51
C SER A 118 -5.65 4.85 0.39
N PHE A 119 -4.95 3.72 0.22
CA PHE A 119 -3.79 3.36 1.04
C PHE A 119 -2.74 4.46 1.02
N TRP A 120 -2.31 4.86 -0.16
CA TRP A 120 -1.22 5.82 -0.24
C TRP A 120 -1.62 7.26 0.09
N ASP A 121 -2.90 7.60 -0.01
CA ASP A 121 -3.41 8.87 0.50
C ASP A 121 -3.27 8.91 2.02
N THR A 122 -3.70 7.84 2.70
CA THR A 122 -3.48 7.62 4.13
C THR A 122 -1.99 7.73 4.49
N GLU A 123 -1.10 7.07 3.75
CA GLU A 123 0.34 7.12 4.02
C GLU A 123 0.94 8.54 3.89
N ILE A 124 0.52 9.31 2.88
CA ILE A 124 0.99 10.69 2.70
C ILE A 124 0.48 11.60 3.82
N GLU A 125 -0.78 11.45 4.24
CA GLU A 125 -1.34 12.24 5.33
C GLU A 125 -0.73 11.85 6.69
N ASN A 126 -0.40 10.57 6.90
CA ASN A 126 0.36 10.13 8.07
C ASN A 126 1.73 10.82 8.14
N LEU A 127 2.47 10.84 7.02
CA LEU A 127 3.74 11.57 6.95
C LEU A 127 3.54 13.06 7.21
N ARG A 128 2.49 13.68 6.65
CA ARG A 128 2.19 15.09 6.89
C ARG A 128 1.99 15.38 8.39
N ALA A 129 1.29 14.50 9.10
CA ALA A 129 1.05 14.64 10.53
C ALA A 129 2.32 14.56 11.38
N GLU A 130 3.39 13.94 10.89
CA GLU A 130 4.68 13.86 11.58
C GLU A 130 5.55 15.12 11.44
N ILE A 131 5.19 16.06 10.55
CA ILE A 131 5.95 17.30 10.32
C ILE A 131 5.67 18.35 11.44
N GLU A 132 4.70 18.10 12.33
CA GLU A 132 4.28 19.01 13.42
C GLU A 132 5.29 19.22 14.55
#